data_AF-A0AA39Q793-F1
#
_entry.id   AF-A0AA39Q793-F1
#
_cell.length_a   1.000
_cell.length_b   1.000
_cell.length_c   1.000
_cell.angle_alpha   90.00
_cell.angle_beta   90.00
_cell.angle_gamma   90.00
#
_symmetry.space_group_name_H-M   'P 1'
#
loop_
_entity.id
_entity.type
_entity.pdbx_description
1 polymer ?
#
loop_
_entity_poly.entity_id
_entity_poly.type
_entity_poly.pdbx_seq_one_letter_code
_entity_poly.pdbx_strand_id
1 'polypeptide(L)'
;MYQPSRHGSPPPSYRSTQSDEGARANERTPLKVHVQATPTKRLRVILALIFIVAFVAFHIVSDYTNTNRTDVQDRIRRREDVGRAKRIKSEDEQRKHAHQQEDKERRAAHEEEDRNWKAEREKEERTLRAKSVAMAHREEAVRAKEDAIHADEERRKRAGLIWWDMTPEKRCLGYEKRMYHAELLNVPAGEDAQAWCMRTSVDIHGITYDHPELCTHEVADGILKTIGYWTVNSNEPTCKTWWGNHQKKDCYGSHKRRVEANMFNHQEPWDNWAEMCFSTPSQFAWQAFDHPDTCENKGKGGIVGSWFIDVDENECP
;
A
#
# COMPACT_ATOMS: atom_id res chain seq x y z
N MET A 1 -1.88 0.58 20.13
CA MET A 1 -3.06 -0.30 20.31
C MET A 1 -3.14 -1.23 19.12
N TYR A 2 -3.01 -2.52 19.41
CA TYR A 2 -3.06 -3.65 18.46
C TYR A 2 -4.52 -3.97 18.11
N GLN A 3 -4.81 -4.23 16.83
CA GLN A 3 -5.39 -5.51 16.37
C GLN A 3 -5.62 -5.52 14.84
N PRO A 4 -5.10 -6.53 14.12
CA PRO A 4 -5.47 -6.83 12.74
C PRO A 4 -6.46 -8.00 12.67
N SER A 5 -7.52 -7.86 11.86
CA SER A 5 -8.49 -8.93 11.58
C SER A 5 -8.00 -9.81 10.44
N ARG A 6 -7.81 -11.11 10.70
CA ARG A 6 -7.49 -12.15 9.71
C ARG A 6 -8.72 -13.01 9.39
N HIS A 7 -8.77 -13.39 8.11
CA HIS A 7 -9.39 -14.50 7.39
C HIS A 7 -10.07 -15.67 8.12
N GLY A 8 -11.09 -16.22 7.45
CA GLY A 8 -11.47 -17.64 7.56
C GLY A 8 -12.63 -18.04 6.64
N SER A 9 -12.32 -18.57 5.45
CA SER A 9 -13.26 -19.35 4.62
C SER A 9 -13.11 -20.85 4.93
N PRO A 10 -14.19 -21.66 4.95
CA PRO A 10 -14.10 -23.08 5.29
C PRO A 10 -13.92 -24.01 4.06
N PRO A 11 -13.37 -25.22 4.23
CA PRO A 11 -13.24 -26.24 3.18
C PRO A 11 -14.40 -27.27 3.20
N PRO A 12 -14.52 -28.15 2.17
CA PRO A 12 -15.65 -29.05 2.03
C PRO A 12 -15.47 -30.41 2.73
N SER A 13 -16.64 -31.02 2.98
CA SER A 13 -16.90 -32.26 3.71
C SER A 13 -16.63 -33.54 2.89
N TYR A 14 -16.05 -34.56 3.54
CA TYR A 14 -15.95 -35.93 3.05
C TYR A 14 -16.81 -36.90 3.89
N ARG A 15 -17.56 -37.75 3.16
CA ARG A 15 -17.84 -39.20 3.34
C ARG A 15 -18.34 -39.74 4.70
N SER A 16 -19.43 -40.52 4.64
CA SER A 16 -19.55 -41.80 5.36
C SER A 16 -20.55 -42.74 4.66
N THR A 17 -20.25 -44.04 4.73
CA THR A 17 -20.95 -45.20 4.17
C THR A 17 -21.44 -46.11 5.30
N GLN A 18 -22.63 -46.73 5.16
CA GLN A 18 -23.17 -47.92 5.85
C GLN A 18 -24.01 -48.67 4.81
N SER A 19 -23.86 -49.95 4.43
CA SER A 19 -23.76 -51.27 5.11
C SER A 19 -25.10 -51.89 5.55
N ASP A 20 -25.28 -53.16 5.13
CA ASP A 20 -26.09 -54.27 5.69
C ASP A 20 -27.62 -54.28 5.45
N GLU A 21 -28.37 -55.40 5.40
CA GLU A 21 -28.22 -56.86 5.27
C GLU A 21 -29.64 -57.48 5.27
N GLY A 22 -29.81 -58.72 4.79
CA GLY A 22 -30.83 -59.70 5.25
C GLY A 22 -32.19 -59.69 4.53
N ALA A 23 -32.99 -60.77 4.46
CA ALA A 23 -32.91 -62.19 4.84
C ALA A 23 -34.28 -62.86 4.51
N ARG A 24 -34.34 -64.22 4.49
CA ARG A 24 -35.53 -65.10 4.74
C ARG A 24 -36.65 -65.19 3.68
N ALA A 25 -37.46 -66.26 3.53
CA ALA A 25 -37.55 -67.62 4.09
C ALA A 25 -38.63 -68.45 3.33
N ASN A 26 -38.49 -69.79 3.39
CA ASN A 26 -39.49 -70.89 3.55
C ASN A 26 -40.86 -70.94 2.81
N GLU A 27 -41.26 -72.15 2.37
CA GLU A 27 -42.44 -72.95 2.85
C GLU A 27 -42.76 -74.15 1.92
N ARG A 28 -42.67 -75.40 2.42
CA ARG A 28 -43.75 -76.34 2.84
C ARG A 28 -44.49 -77.12 1.72
N THR A 29 -44.23 -78.44 1.75
CA THR A 29 -45.04 -79.63 1.37
C THR A 29 -46.45 -79.67 2.02
N PRO A 30 -47.28 -80.73 1.90
CA PRO A 30 -47.63 -81.68 0.82
C PRO A 30 -49.17 -82.01 0.76
N LEU A 31 -49.54 -83.13 0.08
CA LEU A 31 -50.61 -84.10 0.43
C LEU A 31 -52.06 -83.92 -0.12
N LYS A 32 -52.49 -84.90 -0.96
CA LYS A 32 -53.67 -85.84 -0.84
C LYS A 32 -54.45 -86.07 -2.16
N VAL A 33 -54.50 -87.32 -2.68
CA VAL A 33 -55.55 -88.39 -2.53
C VAL A 33 -56.74 -88.15 -3.50
N HIS A 34 -57.20 -89.07 -4.39
CA HIS A 34 -57.88 -90.36 -4.11
C HIS A 34 -58.26 -91.15 -5.41
N VAL A 35 -58.44 -92.49 -5.29
CA VAL A 35 -59.49 -93.38 -5.92
C VAL A 35 -59.40 -93.70 -7.44
N GLN A 36 -59.63 -94.91 -8.01
CA GLN A 36 -60.07 -96.25 -7.59
C GLN A 36 -59.83 -97.31 -8.70
N ALA A 37 -60.03 -98.57 -8.33
CA ALA A 37 -60.46 -99.75 -9.12
C ALA A 37 -59.40 -100.62 -9.85
N THR A 38 -59.24 -101.85 -9.35
CA THR A 38 -58.40 -102.93 -9.90
C THR A 38 -59.23 -103.99 -10.64
N PRO A 39 -58.82 -104.45 -11.85
CA PRO A 39 -59.41 -105.60 -12.54
C PRO A 39 -58.58 -106.90 -12.37
N THR A 40 -59.12 -107.97 -12.95
CA THR A 40 -58.97 -109.40 -12.68
C THR A 40 -57.63 -110.05 -13.10
N LYS A 41 -57.30 -111.18 -12.44
CA LYS A 41 -55.96 -111.78 -12.26
C LYS A 41 -55.20 -112.32 -13.50
N ARG A 42 -55.74 -112.27 -14.73
CA ARG A 42 -55.00 -112.71 -15.95
C ARG A 42 -54.32 -111.58 -16.73
N LEU A 43 -54.66 -110.31 -16.48
CA LEU A 43 -54.02 -109.12 -17.09
C LEU A 43 -52.70 -108.74 -16.40
N ARG A 44 -52.49 -109.15 -15.14
CA ARG A 44 -51.33 -108.76 -14.31
C ARG A 44 -49.99 -109.27 -14.81
N VAL A 45 -49.94 -110.40 -15.51
CA VAL A 45 -48.67 -110.98 -15.98
C VAL A 45 -48.18 -110.29 -17.27
N ILE A 46 -49.10 -109.96 -18.17
CA ILE A 46 -48.76 -109.26 -19.43
C ILE A 46 -48.46 -107.78 -19.16
N LEU A 47 -49.25 -107.11 -18.30
CA LEU A 47 -48.94 -105.75 -17.88
C LEU A 47 -47.64 -105.67 -17.08
N ALA A 48 -47.32 -106.65 -16.22
CA ALA A 48 -46.04 -106.65 -15.51
C ALA A 48 -44.85 -106.72 -16.48
N LEU A 49 -44.93 -107.53 -17.54
CA LEU A 49 -43.87 -107.58 -18.56
C LEU A 49 -43.80 -106.29 -19.39
N ILE A 50 -44.93 -105.71 -19.79
CA ILE A 50 -44.95 -104.42 -20.51
C ILE A 50 -44.44 -103.28 -19.63
N PHE A 51 -44.81 -103.25 -18.35
CA PHE A 51 -44.28 -102.27 -17.39
C PHE A 51 -42.79 -102.48 -17.17
N ILE A 52 -42.29 -103.72 -17.04
CA ILE A 52 -40.85 -103.97 -16.90
C ILE A 52 -40.11 -103.50 -18.16
N VAL A 53 -40.59 -103.81 -19.36
CA VAL A 53 -39.96 -103.38 -20.61
C VAL A 53 -40.05 -101.85 -20.80
N ALA A 54 -41.19 -101.23 -20.50
CA ALA A 54 -41.37 -99.78 -20.59
C ALA A 54 -40.57 -99.03 -19.52
N PHE A 55 -40.45 -99.59 -18.32
CA PHE A 55 -39.65 -99.03 -17.22
C PHE A 55 -38.16 -99.15 -17.52
N VAL A 56 -37.70 -100.30 -18.03
CA VAL A 56 -36.32 -100.47 -18.49
C VAL A 56 -36.02 -99.55 -19.68
N ALA A 57 -36.91 -99.43 -20.66
CA ALA A 57 -36.73 -98.51 -21.79
C ALA A 57 -36.74 -97.03 -21.35
N PHE A 58 -37.59 -96.65 -20.40
CA PHE A 58 -37.63 -95.31 -19.82
C PHE A 58 -36.37 -95.00 -19.01
N HIS A 59 -35.86 -95.97 -18.24
CA HIS A 59 -34.58 -95.82 -17.54
C HIS A 59 -33.40 -95.72 -18.51
N ILE A 60 -33.37 -96.51 -19.58
CA ILE A 60 -32.32 -96.43 -20.61
C ILE A 60 -32.38 -95.07 -21.34
N VAL A 61 -33.57 -94.58 -21.74
CA VAL A 61 -33.72 -93.28 -22.41
C VAL A 61 -33.47 -92.12 -21.44
N SER A 62 -33.89 -92.23 -20.18
CA SER A 62 -33.63 -91.25 -19.13
C SER A 62 -32.14 -91.17 -18.80
N ASP A 63 -31.45 -92.29 -18.63
CA ASP A 63 -30.01 -92.30 -18.36
C ASP A 63 -29.21 -91.81 -19.58
N TYR A 64 -29.63 -92.15 -20.80
CA TYR A 64 -28.99 -91.67 -22.03
C TYR A 64 -29.23 -90.16 -22.26
N THR A 65 -30.42 -89.64 -21.97
CA THR A 65 -30.69 -88.20 -22.06
C THR A 65 -30.08 -87.41 -20.91
N ASN A 66 -29.95 -87.99 -19.72
CA ASN A 66 -29.36 -87.33 -18.56
C ASN A 66 -27.83 -87.28 -18.64
N THR A 67 -27.17 -88.36 -19.09
CA THR A 67 -25.70 -88.38 -19.31
C THR A 67 -25.26 -87.45 -20.45
N ASN A 68 -26.00 -87.39 -21.57
CA ASN A 68 -25.73 -86.41 -22.63
C ASN A 68 -26.06 -84.97 -22.22
N ARG A 69 -27.10 -84.77 -21.38
CA ARG A 69 -27.44 -83.43 -20.87
C ARG A 69 -26.39 -82.91 -19.90
N THR A 70 -25.82 -83.76 -19.05
CA THR A 70 -24.72 -83.37 -18.14
C THR A 70 -23.43 -83.09 -18.89
N ASP A 71 -23.06 -83.89 -19.91
CA ASP A 71 -21.85 -83.64 -20.71
C ASP A 71 -21.96 -82.34 -21.54
N VAL A 72 -23.13 -82.09 -22.14
CA VAL A 72 -23.37 -80.82 -22.86
C VAL A 72 -23.37 -79.62 -21.91
N GLN A 73 -24.02 -79.72 -20.74
CA GLN A 73 -24.00 -78.65 -19.74
C GLN A 73 -22.60 -78.40 -19.16
N ASP A 74 -21.80 -79.45 -18.95
CA ASP A 74 -20.45 -79.32 -18.39
C ASP A 74 -19.48 -78.72 -19.42
N ARG A 75 -19.64 -79.05 -20.71
CA ARG A 75 -18.93 -78.36 -21.81
C ARG A 75 -19.32 -76.89 -21.92
N ILE A 76 -20.59 -76.55 -21.77
CA ILE A 76 -21.06 -75.15 -21.75
C ILE A 76 -20.44 -74.41 -20.56
N ARG A 77 -20.48 -75.00 -19.37
CA ARG A 77 -19.91 -74.42 -18.14
C ARG A 77 -18.40 -74.21 -18.25
N ARG A 78 -17.64 -75.18 -18.75
CA ARG A 78 -16.20 -75.00 -19.02
C ARG A 78 -15.92 -73.91 -20.05
N ARG A 79 -16.76 -73.78 -21.09
CA ARG A 79 -16.61 -72.70 -22.09
C ARG A 79 -16.87 -71.33 -21.47
N GLU A 80 -17.88 -71.24 -20.61
CA GLU A 80 -18.20 -70.04 -19.85
C GLU A 80 -17.11 -69.69 -18.83
N ASP A 81 -16.55 -70.67 -18.13
CA ASP A 81 -15.46 -70.49 -17.17
C ASP A 81 -14.16 -70.06 -17.86
N VAL A 82 -13.82 -70.67 -19.00
CA VAL A 82 -12.69 -70.22 -19.83
C VAL A 82 -12.93 -68.79 -20.35
N GLY A 83 -14.16 -68.46 -20.76
CA GLY A 83 -14.53 -67.11 -21.18
C GLY A 83 -14.47 -66.10 -20.03
N ARG A 84 -14.88 -66.49 -18.83
CA ARG A 84 -14.84 -65.68 -17.60
C ARG A 84 -13.38 -65.46 -17.16
N ALA A 85 -12.56 -66.50 -17.15
CA ALA A 85 -11.14 -66.41 -16.83
C ALA A 85 -10.39 -65.51 -17.82
N LYS A 86 -10.71 -65.57 -19.12
CA LYS A 86 -10.14 -64.65 -20.11
C LYS A 86 -10.55 -63.20 -19.85
N ARG A 87 -11.82 -62.94 -19.51
CA ARG A 87 -12.32 -61.59 -19.16
C ARG A 87 -11.63 -61.04 -17.90
N ILE A 88 -11.54 -61.84 -16.85
CA ILE A 88 -10.84 -61.45 -15.61
C ILE A 88 -9.38 -61.12 -15.91
N LYS A 89 -8.69 -61.94 -16.71
CA LYS A 89 -7.29 -61.68 -17.07
C LYS A 89 -7.13 -60.39 -17.87
N SER A 90 -7.99 -60.13 -18.85
CA SER A 90 -7.95 -58.88 -19.61
C SER A 90 -8.29 -57.65 -18.75
N GLU A 91 -9.22 -57.79 -17.79
CA GLU A 91 -9.56 -56.71 -16.85
C GLU A 91 -8.41 -56.43 -15.88
N ASP A 92 -7.72 -57.45 -15.39
CA ASP A 92 -6.54 -57.30 -14.53
C ASP A 92 -5.37 -56.66 -15.29
N GLU A 93 -5.12 -57.06 -16.54
CA GLU A 93 -4.13 -56.42 -17.40
C GLU A 93 -4.49 -54.95 -17.64
N GLN A 94 -5.77 -54.64 -17.89
CA GLN A 94 -6.25 -53.28 -18.08
C GLN A 94 -6.12 -52.44 -16.79
N ARG A 95 -6.47 -52.99 -15.62
CA ARG A 95 -6.29 -52.34 -14.31
C ARG A 95 -4.82 -52.09 -14.01
N LYS A 96 -3.95 -53.05 -14.30
CA LYS A 96 -2.51 -52.91 -14.11
C LYS A 96 -1.93 -51.83 -15.00
N HIS A 97 -2.35 -51.76 -16.27
CA HIS A 97 -1.97 -50.68 -17.17
C HIS A 97 -2.48 -49.31 -16.70
N ALA A 98 -3.75 -49.22 -16.29
CA ALA A 98 -4.32 -47.99 -15.76
C ALA A 98 -3.57 -47.51 -14.50
N HIS A 99 -3.26 -48.42 -13.57
CA HIS A 99 -2.53 -48.09 -12.36
C HIS A 99 -1.08 -47.66 -12.65
N GLN A 100 -0.40 -48.32 -13.58
CA GLN A 100 0.94 -47.90 -14.01
C GLN A 100 0.93 -46.52 -14.66
N GLN A 101 -0.12 -46.18 -15.40
CA GLN A 101 -0.26 -44.89 -16.03
C GLN A 101 -0.54 -43.78 -15.00
N GLU A 102 -1.46 -44.03 -14.07
CA GLU A 102 -1.74 -43.14 -12.94
C GLU A 102 -0.47 -42.87 -12.10
N ASP A 103 0.32 -43.91 -11.81
CA ASP A 103 1.55 -43.78 -11.02
C ASP A 103 2.67 -43.05 -11.78
N LYS A 104 2.67 -43.11 -13.12
CA LYS A 104 3.55 -42.28 -13.96
C LYS A 104 3.09 -40.82 -13.96
N GLU A 105 1.79 -40.58 -14.09
CA GLU A 105 1.21 -39.23 -14.06
C GLU A 105 1.44 -38.55 -12.70
N ARG A 106 1.25 -39.27 -11.59
CA ARG A 106 1.54 -38.76 -10.24
C ARG A 106 3.01 -38.41 -10.06
N ARG A 107 3.93 -39.24 -10.56
CA ARG A 107 5.37 -38.94 -10.52
C ARG A 107 5.73 -37.73 -11.36
N ALA A 108 5.21 -37.65 -12.59
CA ALA A 108 5.44 -36.52 -13.47
C ALA A 108 4.90 -35.20 -12.86
N ALA A 109 3.71 -35.24 -12.27
CA ALA A 109 3.12 -34.09 -11.59
C ALA A 109 3.96 -33.63 -10.39
N HIS A 110 4.46 -34.58 -9.58
CA HIS A 110 5.32 -34.25 -8.44
C HIS A 110 6.68 -33.67 -8.88
N GLU A 111 7.29 -34.21 -9.92
CA GLU A 111 8.54 -33.67 -10.50
C GLU A 111 8.35 -32.28 -11.12
N GLU A 112 7.18 -31.99 -11.70
CA GLU A 112 6.85 -30.64 -12.17
C GLU A 112 6.65 -29.67 -11.01
N GLU A 113 5.94 -30.07 -9.96
CA GLU A 113 5.74 -29.28 -8.75
C GLU A 113 7.09 -28.92 -8.09
N ASP A 114 7.97 -29.90 -7.92
CA ASP A 114 9.31 -29.72 -7.35
C ASP A 114 10.18 -28.76 -8.19
N ARG A 115 10.07 -28.86 -9.53
CA ARG A 115 10.77 -27.92 -10.44
C ARG A 115 10.23 -26.50 -10.29
N ASN A 116 8.91 -26.34 -10.20
CA ASN A 116 8.29 -25.03 -10.00
C ASN A 116 8.68 -24.42 -8.66
N TRP A 117 8.61 -25.19 -7.57
CA TRP A 117 9.06 -24.76 -6.24
C TRP A 117 10.53 -24.35 -6.21
N LYS A 118 11.40 -25.09 -6.90
CA LYS A 118 12.82 -24.76 -6.99
C LYS A 118 13.05 -23.47 -7.78
N ALA A 119 12.36 -23.29 -8.90
CA ALA A 119 12.45 -22.08 -9.71
C ALA A 119 11.91 -20.84 -8.99
N GLU A 120 10.81 -20.99 -8.23
CA GLU A 120 10.23 -19.91 -7.44
C GLU A 120 11.17 -19.46 -6.32
N ARG A 121 11.74 -20.41 -5.55
CA ARG A 121 12.75 -20.09 -4.52
C ARG A 121 13.97 -19.39 -5.10
N GLU A 122 14.49 -19.86 -6.23
CA GLU A 122 15.64 -19.22 -6.87
C GLU A 122 15.31 -17.80 -7.34
N LYS A 123 14.10 -17.57 -7.86
CA LYS A 123 13.62 -16.24 -8.22
C LYS A 123 13.52 -15.34 -6.99
N GLU A 124 12.93 -15.83 -5.90
CA GLU A 124 12.83 -15.08 -4.64
C GLU A 124 14.22 -14.73 -4.09
N GLU A 125 15.13 -15.70 -4.03
CA GLU A 125 16.50 -15.47 -3.56
C GLU A 125 17.24 -14.44 -4.42
N ARG A 126 17.10 -14.50 -5.75
CA ARG A 126 17.65 -13.48 -6.66
C ARG A 126 17.05 -12.10 -6.37
N THR A 127 15.75 -12.01 -6.12
CA THR A 127 15.12 -10.73 -5.77
C THR A 127 15.59 -10.19 -4.41
N LEU A 128 15.76 -11.07 -3.42
CA LEU A 128 16.28 -10.69 -2.10
C LEU A 128 17.72 -10.21 -2.19
N ARG A 129 18.58 -10.93 -2.92
CA ARG A 129 19.97 -10.52 -3.19
C ARG A 129 20.04 -9.19 -3.94
N ALA A 130 19.18 -8.98 -4.94
CA ALA A 130 19.13 -7.71 -5.66
C ALA A 130 18.71 -6.55 -4.74
N LYS A 131 17.71 -6.78 -3.87
CA LYS A 131 17.27 -5.81 -2.86
C LYS A 131 18.36 -5.51 -1.84
N SER A 132 19.08 -6.51 -1.37
CA SER A 132 20.16 -6.31 -0.39
C SER A 132 21.32 -5.50 -0.99
N VAL A 133 21.70 -5.78 -2.24
CA VAL A 133 22.73 -5.00 -2.95
C VAL A 133 22.28 -3.56 -3.17
N ALA A 134 21.02 -3.34 -3.59
CA ALA A 134 20.49 -2.00 -3.77
C ALA A 134 20.44 -1.20 -2.46
N MET A 135 20.10 -1.87 -1.33
CA MET A 135 20.10 -1.25 -0.01
C MET A 135 21.52 -0.89 0.44
N ALA A 136 22.50 -1.77 0.25
CA ALA A 136 23.90 -1.51 0.58
C ALA A 136 24.46 -0.32 -0.20
N HIS A 137 24.18 -0.23 -1.51
CA HIS A 137 24.58 0.92 -2.33
C HIS A 137 23.94 2.23 -1.86
N ARG A 138 22.66 2.20 -1.44
CA ARG A 138 21.99 3.37 -0.88
C ARG A 138 22.63 3.80 0.45
N GLU A 139 22.96 2.85 1.31
CA GLU A 139 23.61 3.12 2.59
C GLU A 139 25.01 3.72 2.41
N GLU A 140 25.79 3.19 1.47
CA GLU A 140 27.09 3.76 1.10
C GLU A 140 26.97 5.18 0.55
N ALA A 141 25.98 5.45 -0.31
CA ALA A 141 25.73 6.80 -0.82
C ALA A 141 25.29 7.78 0.27
N VAL A 142 24.56 7.33 1.29
CA VAL A 142 24.19 8.15 2.45
C VAL A 142 25.43 8.46 3.29
N ARG A 143 26.23 7.45 3.63
CA ARG A 143 27.48 7.65 4.39
C ARG A 143 28.44 8.60 3.67
N ALA A 144 28.64 8.42 2.36
CA ALA A 144 29.49 9.30 1.57
C ALA A 144 29.00 10.77 1.57
N LYS A 145 27.67 10.99 1.61
CA LYS A 145 27.10 12.33 1.75
C LYS A 145 27.28 12.89 3.16
N GLU A 146 27.08 12.09 4.19
CA GLU A 146 27.31 12.50 5.59
C GLU A 146 28.77 12.87 5.82
N ASP A 147 29.71 12.05 5.33
CA ASP A 147 31.15 12.32 5.39
C ASP A 147 31.51 13.61 4.63
N ALA A 148 30.90 13.84 3.46
CA ALA A 148 31.09 15.08 2.70
C ALA A 148 30.56 16.31 3.45
N ILE A 149 29.40 16.21 4.12
CA ILE A 149 28.82 17.28 4.94
C ILE A 149 29.73 17.58 6.13
N HIS A 150 30.20 16.56 6.85
CA HIS A 150 31.10 16.75 7.98
C HIS A 150 32.45 17.34 7.56
N ALA A 151 33.02 16.90 6.43
CA ALA A 151 34.25 17.45 5.90
C ALA A 151 34.09 18.93 5.46
N ASP A 152 32.94 19.29 4.89
CA ASP A 152 32.60 20.68 4.57
C ASP A 152 32.49 21.52 5.84
N GLU A 153 31.75 21.06 6.85
CA GLU A 153 31.59 21.78 8.12
C GLU A 153 32.94 22.02 8.84
N GLU A 154 33.78 20.99 8.92
CA GLU A 154 35.12 21.13 9.50
C GLU A 154 36.02 22.07 8.70
N ARG A 155 35.91 22.05 7.36
CA ARG A 155 36.61 23.03 6.50
C ARG A 155 36.15 24.45 6.84
N ARG A 156 34.85 24.64 7.07
CA ARG A 156 34.28 25.95 7.41
C ARG A 156 34.72 26.46 8.78
N LYS A 157 34.74 25.58 9.78
CA LYS A 157 35.27 25.90 11.11
C LYS A 157 36.74 26.31 11.05
N ARG A 158 37.55 25.61 10.25
CA ARG A 158 38.98 25.95 10.06
C ARG A 158 39.19 27.25 9.29
N ALA A 159 38.32 27.58 8.34
CA ALA A 159 38.40 28.85 7.63
C ALA A 159 38.21 30.05 8.57
N GLY A 160 37.50 29.87 9.69
CA GLY A 160 37.30 30.96 10.66
C GLY A 160 36.62 32.17 10.03
N LEU A 161 35.58 31.90 9.23
CA LEU A 161 34.82 32.94 8.53
C LEU A 161 34.26 33.93 9.53
N ILE A 162 34.40 35.22 9.22
CA ILE A 162 33.82 36.30 10.02
C ILE A 162 33.08 37.26 9.10
N TRP A 163 31.92 37.72 9.57
CA TRP A 163 31.23 38.86 9.00
C TRP A 163 31.83 40.13 9.60
N TRP A 164 32.40 40.96 8.74
CA TRP A 164 33.03 42.22 9.09
C TRP A 164 32.11 43.39 8.76
N ASP A 165 32.11 44.38 9.66
CA ASP A 165 31.40 45.65 9.48
C ASP A 165 29.90 45.48 9.17
N MET A 166 29.19 44.79 10.07
CA MET A 166 27.74 44.63 9.98
C MET A 166 27.05 46.00 10.00
N THR A 167 26.62 46.45 8.83
CA THR A 167 26.18 47.82 8.61
C THR A 167 24.70 47.85 8.23
N PRO A 168 23.86 48.56 9.02
CA PRO A 168 22.48 48.82 8.63
C PRO A 168 22.42 49.82 7.47
N GLU A 169 21.56 49.55 6.49
CA GLU A 169 21.20 50.58 5.53
C GLU A 169 20.46 51.72 6.21
N LYS A 170 20.68 52.95 5.71
CA LYS A 170 19.98 54.13 6.22
C LYS A 170 18.46 53.99 6.05
N ARG A 171 18.03 53.40 4.94
CA ARG A 171 16.63 53.23 4.57
C ARG A 171 15.97 52.09 5.34
N CYS A 172 14.82 52.39 5.96
CA CYS A 172 13.91 51.36 6.44
C CYS A 172 13.14 50.76 5.27
N LEU A 173 12.90 49.44 5.28
CA LEU A 173 12.06 48.80 4.27
C LEU A 173 10.57 48.81 4.68
N GLY A 174 10.30 49.05 5.95
CA GLY A 174 8.97 49.08 6.56
C GLY A 174 9.07 49.17 8.09
N TYR A 175 7.92 49.08 8.76
CA TYR A 175 7.84 49.01 10.22
C TYR A 175 8.66 47.84 10.75
N GLU A 176 9.66 48.14 11.59
CA GLU A 176 10.63 47.18 12.12
C GLU A 176 11.44 46.41 11.07
N LYS A 177 11.48 46.90 9.82
CA LYS A 177 12.20 46.25 8.72
C LYS A 177 13.35 47.09 8.20
N ARG A 178 14.54 46.51 8.12
CA ARG A 178 15.74 47.16 7.58
C ARG A 178 16.67 46.15 6.91
N MET A 179 17.34 46.59 5.85
CA MET A 179 18.40 45.81 5.22
C MET A 179 19.74 46.02 5.94
N TYR A 180 20.49 44.95 6.12
CA TYR A 180 21.85 44.95 6.63
C TYR A 180 22.77 44.37 5.58
N HIS A 181 24.03 44.81 5.60
CA HIS A 181 25.08 44.21 4.79
C HIS A 181 26.39 44.09 5.58
N ALA A 182 27.21 43.12 5.21
CA ALA A 182 28.49 42.85 5.85
C ALA A 182 29.47 42.19 4.87
N GLU A 183 30.76 42.43 5.07
CA GLU A 183 31.83 41.81 4.27
C GLU A 183 32.21 40.44 4.85
N LEU A 184 32.29 39.41 4.01
CA LEU A 184 32.79 38.10 4.42
C LEU A 184 34.31 38.04 4.32
N LEU A 185 34.98 37.78 5.45
CA LEU A 185 36.44 37.60 5.50
C LEU A 185 36.82 36.12 5.68
N ASN A 186 38.11 35.84 5.43
CA ASN A 186 38.75 34.52 5.57
C ASN A 186 38.22 33.41 4.66
N VAL A 187 37.64 33.78 3.51
CA VAL A 187 37.34 32.80 2.46
C VAL A 187 38.66 32.21 1.94
N PRO A 188 38.81 30.87 1.89
CA PRO A 188 40.05 30.26 1.39
C PRO A 188 40.35 30.66 -0.05
N ALA A 189 41.62 30.95 -0.35
CA ALA A 189 42.03 31.38 -1.68
C ALA A 189 41.75 30.31 -2.74
N GLY A 190 41.19 30.73 -3.89
CA GLY A 190 40.85 29.84 -5.00
C GLY A 190 39.50 29.12 -4.89
N GLU A 191 38.75 29.34 -3.80
CA GLU A 191 37.37 28.85 -3.64
C GLU A 191 36.34 29.87 -4.15
N ASP A 192 35.11 29.40 -4.37
CA ASP A 192 33.97 30.23 -4.77
C ASP A 192 33.43 31.03 -3.58
N ALA A 193 33.90 32.27 -3.42
CA ALA A 193 33.49 33.14 -2.32
C ALA A 193 31.97 33.37 -2.24
N GLN A 194 31.25 33.34 -3.37
CA GLN A 194 29.79 33.49 -3.37
C GLN A 194 29.10 32.29 -2.72
N ALA A 195 29.54 31.08 -3.04
CA ALA A 195 29.01 29.86 -2.44
C ALA A 195 29.27 29.81 -0.92
N TRP A 196 30.42 30.30 -0.48
CA TRP A 196 30.76 30.44 0.95
C TRP A 196 29.87 31.48 1.65
N CYS A 197 29.63 32.62 1.01
CA CYS A 197 28.73 33.67 1.49
C CYS A 197 27.30 33.17 1.67
N MET A 198 26.71 32.51 0.66
CA MET A 198 25.34 31.99 0.70
C MET A 198 25.12 30.84 1.68
N ARG A 199 26.17 30.31 2.33
CA ARG A 199 26.05 29.24 3.31
C ARG A 199 26.37 29.70 4.73
N THR A 200 26.89 30.92 4.90
CA THR A 200 27.41 31.40 6.18
C THR A 200 26.36 32.15 6.97
N SER A 201 26.12 31.66 8.18
CA SER A 201 25.13 32.21 9.09
C SER A 201 25.65 33.47 9.77
N VAL A 202 24.73 34.28 10.28
CA VAL A 202 25.04 35.48 11.07
C VAL A 202 24.00 35.72 12.15
N ASP A 203 24.42 36.31 13.26
CA ASP A 203 23.53 36.75 14.33
C ASP A 203 23.32 38.26 14.24
N ILE A 204 22.08 38.70 14.01
CA ILE A 204 21.71 40.12 13.99
C ILE A 204 20.61 40.33 15.04
N HIS A 205 20.86 41.21 15.99
CA HIS A 205 19.96 41.49 17.14
C HIS A 205 19.49 40.25 17.92
N GLY A 206 20.37 39.25 18.04
CA GLY A 206 20.08 38.00 18.75
C GLY A 206 19.22 37.00 17.97
N ILE A 207 19.00 37.24 16.68
CA ILE A 207 18.36 36.31 15.75
C ILE A 207 19.42 35.76 14.80
N THR A 208 19.52 34.43 14.72
CA THR A 208 20.40 33.74 13.78
C THR A 208 19.74 33.62 12.41
N TYR A 209 20.43 34.12 11.40
CA TYR A 209 20.09 33.96 9.99
C TYR A 209 21.02 32.91 9.40
N ASP A 210 20.48 31.83 8.85
CA ASP A 210 21.27 30.71 8.31
C ASP A 210 22.13 31.12 7.11
N HIS A 211 21.66 32.10 6.34
CA HIS A 211 22.36 32.66 5.18
C HIS A 211 21.85 34.07 4.82
N PRO A 212 22.63 34.86 4.07
CA PRO A 212 22.14 36.08 3.42
C PRO A 212 21.10 35.79 2.35
N GLU A 213 20.26 36.78 2.05
CA GLU A 213 19.30 36.75 0.93
C GLU A 213 20.03 36.93 -0.41
N LEU A 214 21.12 37.68 -0.40
CA LEU A 214 21.93 38.00 -1.57
C LEU A 214 23.40 38.08 -1.18
N CYS A 215 24.26 37.59 -2.08
CA CYS A 215 25.70 37.81 -2.02
C CYS A 215 26.17 38.49 -3.30
N THR A 216 26.82 39.66 -3.16
CA THR A 216 27.42 40.40 -4.28
C THR A 216 28.94 40.39 -4.18
N HIS A 217 29.58 40.70 -5.30
CA HIS A 217 31.01 40.95 -5.34
C HIS A 217 31.27 42.41 -5.68
N GLU A 218 32.05 43.06 -4.84
CA GLU A 218 32.45 44.45 -5.03
C GLU A 218 33.98 44.50 -5.15
N VAL A 219 34.49 45.26 -6.11
CA VAL A 219 35.94 45.48 -6.25
C VAL A 219 36.25 46.82 -5.59
N ALA A 220 36.90 46.78 -4.43
CA ALA A 220 37.38 47.96 -3.72
C ALA A 220 38.90 47.87 -3.60
N ASP A 221 39.61 48.92 -4.05
CA ASP A 221 41.08 48.99 -4.03
C ASP A 221 41.79 47.81 -4.73
N GLY A 222 41.15 47.25 -5.76
CA GLY A 222 41.67 46.09 -6.52
C GLY A 222 41.51 44.75 -5.79
N ILE A 223 40.86 44.73 -4.63
CA ILE A 223 40.54 43.52 -3.87
C ILE A 223 39.07 43.18 -4.09
N LEU A 224 38.80 41.92 -4.43
CA LEU A 224 37.44 41.39 -4.56
C LEU A 224 36.87 41.14 -3.16
N LYS A 225 35.85 41.90 -2.79
CA LYS A 225 35.08 41.74 -1.55
C LYS A 225 33.80 40.98 -1.82
N THR A 226 33.39 40.14 -0.88
CA THR A 226 32.10 39.46 -0.95
C THR A 226 31.19 40.04 0.13
N ILE A 227 30.08 40.64 -0.28
CA ILE A 227 29.14 41.31 0.61
C ILE A 227 27.87 40.49 0.69
N GLY A 228 27.46 40.13 1.91
CA GLY A 228 26.16 39.51 2.19
C GLY A 228 25.11 40.57 2.53
N TYR A 229 23.85 40.33 2.19
CA TYR A 229 22.71 41.20 2.52
C TYR A 229 21.60 40.41 3.23
N TRP A 230 20.99 41.02 4.23
CA TRP A 230 19.89 40.44 5.02
C TRP A 230 18.77 41.43 5.23
N THR A 231 17.52 41.00 5.12
CA THR A 231 16.37 41.78 5.58
C THR A 231 16.03 41.40 7.02
N VAL A 232 16.33 42.31 7.94
CA VAL A 232 15.97 42.16 9.35
C VAL A 232 14.55 42.66 9.55
N ASN A 233 13.68 41.81 10.11
CA ASN A 233 12.23 42.04 10.18
C ASN A 233 11.70 42.30 11.59
N SER A 234 12.57 42.44 12.59
CA SER A 234 12.17 42.68 13.97
C SER A 234 13.30 43.35 14.74
N ASN A 235 12.97 43.96 15.89
CA ASN A 235 13.96 44.60 16.77
C ASN A 235 14.76 45.72 16.09
N GLU A 236 14.15 46.41 15.11
CA GLU A 236 14.69 47.61 14.47
C GLU A 236 14.10 48.89 15.08
N PRO A 237 14.58 49.37 16.25
CA PRO A 237 13.94 50.47 16.98
C PRO A 237 13.88 51.76 16.16
N THR A 238 14.86 52.00 15.29
CA THR A 238 14.89 53.18 14.43
C THR A 238 13.90 53.10 13.26
N CYS A 239 13.38 51.92 12.92
CA CYS A 239 12.36 51.73 11.90
C CYS A 239 10.95 51.55 12.50
N LYS A 240 10.74 51.97 13.76
CA LYS A 240 9.43 51.97 14.40
C LYS A 240 8.73 53.31 14.21
N THR A 241 7.84 53.38 13.25
CA THR A 241 6.86 54.45 13.10
C THR A 241 5.71 54.27 14.09
N TRP A 242 4.95 55.32 14.38
CA TRP A 242 3.75 55.21 15.21
C TRP A 242 2.65 56.17 14.76
N TRP A 243 1.42 55.83 15.12
CA TRP A 243 0.24 56.64 14.83
C TRP A 243 0.01 57.66 15.94
N GLY A 244 -0.35 58.88 15.56
CA GLY A 244 -0.88 59.87 16.48
C GLY A 244 -2.33 59.59 16.87
N ASN A 245 -3.05 60.63 17.29
CA ASN A 245 -4.45 60.49 17.69
C ASN A 245 -5.34 60.09 16.51
N HIS A 246 -6.09 59.00 16.67
CA HIS A 246 -7.13 58.56 15.74
C HIS A 246 -8.33 59.50 15.78
N GLN A 247 -8.61 60.13 14.65
CA GLN A 247 -9.73 61.03 14.48
C GLN A 247 -10.84 60.34 13.71
N LYS A 248 -12.00 60.19 14.35
CA LYS A 248 -13.24 59.79 13.67
C LYS A 248 -13.62 60.87 12.64
N LYS A 249 -13.77 60.48 11.38
CA LYS A 249 -14.24 61.33 10.28
C LYS A 249 -15.71 61.00 9.95
N ASP A 250 -16.14 61.42 8.77
CA ASP A 250 -17.48 61.19 8.22
C ASP A 250 -17.73 59.70 7.96
N CYS A 251 -19.02 59.35 7.88
CA CYS A 251 -19.46 58.02 7.50
C CYS A 251 -19.09 57.73 6.04
N TYR A 252 -18.66 56.50 5.78
CA TYR A 252 -18.23 56.01 4.47
C TYR A 252 -19.15 54.88 4.02
N GLY A 253 -20.38 55.24 3.65
CA GLY A 253 -21.46 54.29 3.41
C GLY A 253 -22.21 53.91 4.70
N SER A 254 -23.18 53.00 4.58
CA SER A 254 -24.00 52.53 5.69
C SER A 254 -23.18 51.64 6.62
N HIS A 255 -23.29 51.88 7.94
CA HIS A 255 -22.57 51.16 9.01
C HIS A 255 -21.04 51.19 8.94
N LYS A 256 -20.45 52.15 8.21
CA LYS A 256 -18.99 52.28 8.08
C LYS A 256 -18.51 53.67 8.39
N ARG A 257 -17.41 53.77 9.13
CA ARG A 257 -16.82 55.05 9.51
C ARG A 257 -15.35 55.11 9.11
N ARG A 258 -14.96 56.23 8.50
CA ARG A 258 -13.55 56.52 8.25
C ARG A 258 -12.89 57.05 9.52
N VAL A 259 -11.75 56.47 9.89
CA VAL A 259 -10.87 56.94 10.97
C VAL A 259 -9.53 57.29 10.36
N GLU A 260 -8.95 58.43 10.72
CA GLU A 260 -7.65 58.88 10.20
C GLU A 260 -6.66 59.13 11.34
N ALA A 261 -5.38 58.84 11.12
CA ALA A 261 -4.30 59.20 12.03
C ALA A 261 -3.04 59.60 11.26
N ASN A 262 -2.30 60.57 11.79
CA ASN A 262 -1.00 60.96 11.24
C ASN A 262 0.08 59.98 11.69
N MET A 263 0.95 59.55 10.78
CA MET A 263 2.13 58.75 11.08
C MET A 263 3.30 59.65 11.49
N PHE A 264 4.03 59.21 12.52
CA PHE A 264 5.21 59.89 13.05
C PHE A 264 6.42 58.96 13.06
N ASN A 265 7.60 59.55 13.26
CA ASN A 265 8.89 58.86 13.29
C ASN A 265 9.28 58.14 12.00
N HIS A 266 8.77 58.64 10.87
CA HIS A 266 9.38 58.36 9.59
C HIS A 266 10.83 58.87 9.62
N GLN A 267 11.78 58.16 9.01
CA GLN A 267 13.21 58.50 9.05
C GLN A 267 13.73 58.76 7.63
N GLU A 268 14.90 59.39 7.52
CA GLU A 268 15.59 59.53 6.24
C GLU A 268 16.00 58.14 5.69
N PRO A 269 15.84 57.87 4.38
CA PRO A 269 15.31 58.73 3.34
C PRO A 269 13.78 58.78 3.39
N TRP A 270 13.19 59.97 3.30
CA TRP A 270 11.74 60.19 3.45
C TRP A 270 10.90 59.70 2.25
N ASP A 271 11.51 58.98 1.31
CA ASP A 271 10.93 58.58 0.03
C ASP A 271 10.09 57.30 0.13
N ASN A 272 10.39 56.42 1.07
CA ASN A 272 9.68 55.16 1.37
C ASN A 272 8.47 55.35 2.31
N TRP A 273 7.84 56.52 2.27
CA TRP A 273 6.75 56.85 3.19
C TRP A 273 5.55 55.90 3.05
N ALA A 274 5.32 55.36 1.85
CA ALA A 274 4.20 54.48 1.56
C ALA A 274 4.41 53.11 2.22
N GLU A 275 5.60 52.54 2.07
CA GLU A 275 6.00 51.27 2.66
C GLU A 275 5.93 51.34 4.18
N MET A 276 6.43 52.43 4.78
CA MET A 276 6.30 52.65 6.22
C MET A 276 4.83 52.76 6.64
N CYS A 277 4.01 53.53 5.92
CA CYS A 277 2.60 53.72 6.24
C CYS A 277 1.81 52.39 6.20
N PHE A 278 1.96 51.60 5.14
CA PHE A 278 1.26 50.32 4.97
C PHE A 278 1.82 49.18 5.81
N SER A 279 2.94 49.36 6.52
CA SER A 279 3.47 48.33 7.42
C SER A 279 3.35 48.71 8.89
N THR A 280 2.96 49.94 9.22
CA THR A 280 2.85 50.39 10.62
C THR A 280 1.55 49.88 11.23
N PRO A 281 1.62 48.97 12.23
CA PRO A 281 0.42 48.46 12.87
C PRO A 281 -0.25 49.55 13.71
N SER A 282 -1.55 49.41 13.92
CA SER A 282 -2.35 50.32 14.74
C SER A 282 -3.25 49.54 15.68
N GLN A 283 -3.51 50.10 16.86
CA GLN A 283 -4.47 49.52 17.80
C GLN A 283 -5.39 50.61 18.32
N PHE A 284 -6.68 50.51 18.01
CA PHE A 284 -7.72 51.41 18.48
C PHE A 284 -9.08 50.71 18.46
N ALA A 285 -10.06 51.23 19.19
CA ALA A 285 -11.40 50.64 19.30
C ALA A 285 -11.38 49.14 19.68
N TRP A 286 -10.41 48.72 20.52
CA TRP A 286 -10.21 47.32 20.94
C TRP A 286 -9.88 46.34 19.80
N GLN A 287 -9.52 46.85 18.63
CA GLN A 287 -9.10 46.08 17.47
C GLN A 287 -7.64 46.37 17.13
N ALA A 288 -6.91 45.34 16.71
CA ALA A 288 -5.58 45.47 16.14
C ALA A 288 -5.70 45.46 14.61
N PHE A 289 -4.96 46.35 13.97
CA PHE A 289 -4.86 46.47 12.52
C PHE A 289 -3.40 46.33 12.13
N ASP A 290 -3.11 45.40 11.22
CA ASP A 290 -1.75 45.21 10.72
C ASP A 290 -1.29 46.41 9.88
N HIS A 291 -2.23 47.09 9.22
CA HIS A 291 -1.99 48.27 8.39
C HIS A 291 -3.26 49.13 8.22
N PRO A 292 -3.14 50.39 7.76
CA PRO A 292 -4.27 51.18 7.26
C PRO A 292 -4.82 50.64 5.93
N ASP A 293 -6.09 50.92 5.65
CA ASP A 293 -6.72 50.61 4.36
C ASP A 293 -6.19 51.52 3.25
N THR A 294 -5.93 52.78 3.58
CA THR A 294 -5.31 53.75 2.65
C THR A 294 -4.24 54.59 3.33
N CYS A 295 -3.25 54.99 2.54
CA CYS A 295 -2.15 55.85 2.94
C CYS A 295 -2.05 57.06 2.00
N GLU A 296 -1.96 58.26 2.56
CA GLU A 296 -1.84 59.51 1.80
C GLU A 296 -0.67 60.35 2.33
N ASN A 297 0.19 60.84 1.43
CA ASN A 297 1.21 61.83 1.78
C ASN A 297 0.69 63.24 1.49
N LYS A 298 0.35 64.00 2.53
CA LYS A 298 -0.18 65.37 2.45
C LYS A 298 0.93 66.43 2.43
N GLY A 299 2.18 66.05 2.14
CA GLY A 299 3.34 66.95 2.12
C GLY A 299 3.58 67.58 3.49
N LYS A 300 3.32 68.89 3.63
CA LYS A 300 3.42 69.59 4.93
C LYS A 300 2.48 69.04 6.00
N GLY A 301 1.39 68.38 5.60
CA GLY A 301 0.45 67.73 6.51
C GLY A 301 0.93 66.38 7.06
N GLY A 302 2.09 65.88 6.61
CA GLY A 302 2.60 64.57 6.97
C GLY A 302 1.90 63.42 6.23
N ILE A 303 2.14 62.21 6.72
CA ILE A 303 1.60 60.97 6.15
C ILE A 303 0.38 60.58 6.98
N VAL A 304 -0.74 60.27 6.32
CA VAL A 304 -2.01 59.94 6.95
C VAL A 304 -2.40 58.53 6.58
N GLY A 305 -2.65 57.69 7.59
CA GLY A 305 -3.30 56.40 7.43
C GLY A 305 -4.80 56.54 7.67
N SER A 306 -5.60 55.84 6.88
CA SER A 306 -7.05 55.77 7.06
C SER A 306 -7.53 54.33 7.20
N TRP A 307 -8.53 54.12 8.06
CA TRP A 307 -9.20 52.85 8.28
C TRP A 307 -10.71 53.04 8.09
N PHE A 308 -11.38 52.06 7.49
CA PHE A 308 -12.82 52.01 7.31
C PHE A 308 -13.39 50.92 8.22
N ILE A 309 -13.75 51.32 9.43
CA ILE A 309 -14.24 50.39 10.46
C ILE A 309 -15.76 50.27 10.39
N ASP A 310 -16.26 49.09 10.72
CA ASP A 310 -17.69 48.89 10.92
C ASP A 310 -18.12 49.55 12.24
N VAL A 311 -19.27 50.22 12.22
CA VAL A 311 -19.87 50.90 13.37
C VAL A 311 -21.37 50.62 13.44
N ASP A 312 -21.95 50.83 14.61
CA ASP A 312 -23.40 50.69 14.79
C ASP A 312 -24.18 51.63 13.85
N GLU A 313 -25.40 51.22 13.47
CA GLU A 313 -26.34 52.03 12.67
C GLU A 313 -26.59 53.43 13.25
N ASN A 314 -26.54 53.55 14.58
CA ASN A 314 -26.72 54.82 15.26
C ASN A 314 -25.51 55.76 15.11
N GLU A 315 -24.31 55.23 14.85
CA GLU A 315 -23.12 56.04 14.55
C GLU A 315 -23.07 56.44 13.08
N CYS A 316 -23.38 55.50 12.17
CA CYS A 316 -23.44 55.73 10.73
C CYS A 316 -24.64 54.99 10.12
N PRO A 317 -25.76 55.70 9.82
CA PRO A 317 -26.94 55.11 9.20
C PRO A 317 -26.69 54.69 7.74
#